data_AF-A0A953C5N0-F1
#
_entry.id   AF-A0A953C5N0-F1
#
_cell.length_a   1.000
_cell.length_b   1.000
_cell.length_c   1.000
_cell.angle_alpha   90.00
_cell.angle_beta   90.00
_cell.angle_gamma   90.00
#
_symmetry.space_group_name_H-M   'P 1'
#
loop_
_entity.id
_entity.type
_entity.pdbx_description
1 polymer ?
#
loop_
_entity_poly.entity_id
_entity_poly.type
_entity_poly.pdbx_seq_one_letter_code
_entity_poly.pdbx_strand_id
1 'polypeptide(L)'
;MSTQGQDRLGELKREIDHAMNALPKIETSALSNLMCRISDLQSRFLGTEARTLADLEIRLGMIREIVAGLGEPGFLLHLVDAAMKDVRSLQGQQSPDSVQ
;
A
#
# COMPACT_ATOMS: atom_id res chain seq x y z
N MET A 1 6.55 24.33 -6.21
CA MET A 1 7.36 23.13 -5.88
C MET A 1 6.50 21.93 -6.16
N SER A 2 6.88 21.10 -7.13
CA SER A 2 6.04 20.02 -7.65
C SER A 2 5.90 18.91 -6.62
N THR A 3 4.71 18.75 -6.05
CA THR A 3 4.29 17.65 -5.15
C THR A 3 4.21 16.29 -5.85
N GLN A 4 4.51 16.25 -7.15
CA GLN A 4 4.27 15.15 -8.09
C GLN A 4 5.13 13.88 -7.86
N GLY A 5 5.93 13.84 -6.79
CA GLY A 5 6.73 12.68 -6.41
C GLY A 5 6.55 12.19 -4.97
N GLN A 6 5.72 12.85 -4.15
CA GLN A 6 5.64 12.54 -2.72
C GLN A 6 4.59 11.48 -2.34
N ASP A 7 3.59 11.18 -3.18
CA ASP A 7 2.53 10.20 -2.87
C ASP A 7 2.37 9.10 -3.93
N ARG A 8 3.45 8.76 -4.65
CA ARG A 8 3.36 7.83 -5.78
C ARG A 8 2.94 6.42 -5.37
N LEU A 9 3.37 5.96 -4.19
CA LEU A 9 2.92 4.66 -3.65
C LEU A 9 1.46 4.69 -3.21
N GLY A 10 1.00 5.80 -2.63
CA GLY A 10 -0.41 5.95 -2.24
C GLY A 10 -1.34 5.99 -3.45
N GLU A 11 -0.95 6.68 -4.52
CA GLU A 11 -1.67 6.67 -5.80
C GLU A 11 -1.78 5.26 -6.37
N LEU A 12 -0.66 4.53 -6.45
CA LEU A 12 -0.64 3.16 -6.96
C LEU A 12 -1.50 2.22 -6.11
N LYS A 13 -1.47 2.33 -4.78
CA LYS A 13 -2.35 1.53 -3.89
C LYS A 13 -3.82 1.82 -4.17
N ARG A 14 -4.21 3.09 -4.28
CA ARG A 14 -5.60 3.48 -4.59
C ARG A 14 -6.06 2.95 -5.95
N GLU A 15 -5.19 3.00 -6.95
CA GLU A 15 -5.48 2.45 -8.28
C GLU A 15 -5.64 0.93 -8.26
N ILE A 16 -4.79 0.22 -7.51
CA ILE A 16 -4.91 -1.24 -7.31
C ILE A 16 -6.23 -1.55 -6.62
N ASP A 17 -6.55 -0.89 -5.52
CA ASP A 17 -7.79 -1.11 -4.77
C ASP A 17 -9.02 -0.87 -5.65
N HIS A 18 -9.01 0.22 -6.42
CA HIS A 18 -10.08 0.52 -7.36
C HIS A 18 -10.23 -0.58 -8.44
N ALA A 19 -9.12 -1.05 -9.00
CA ALA A 19 -9.15 -2.11 -10.01
C ALA A 19 -9.60 -3.45 -9.43
N MET A 20 -9.14 -3.82 -8.24
CA MET A 20 -9.56 -5.03 -7.52
C MET A 20 -11.05 -4.99 -7.17
N ASN A 21 -11.56 -3.84 -6.72
CA ASN A 21 -12.98 -3.64 -6.41
C ASN A 21 -13.89 -3.68 -7.65
N ALA A 22 -13.33 -3.51 -8.85
CA ALA A 22 -14.05 -3.63 -10.11
C ALA A 22 -14.17 -5.09 -10.59
N LEU A 23 -13.30 -6.01 -10.14
CA LEU A 23 -13.30 -7.40 -10.57
C LEU A 23 -14.66 -8.11 -10.41
N PRO A 24 -15.40 -7.96 -9.29
CA PRO A 24 -16.70 -8.63 -9.15
C PRO A 24 -17.80 -8.07 -10.07
N LYS A 25 -17.57 -6.92 -10.72
CA LYS A 25 -18.57 -6.17 -11.48
C LYS A 25 -18.29 -6.17 -12.99
N ILE A 26 -17.15 -6.72 -13.42
CA ILE A 26 -16.71 -6.69 -14.81
C ILE A 26 -17.32 -7.85 -15.60
N GLU A 27 -17.72 -7.58 -16.85
CA GLU A 27 -18.10 -8.65 -17.78
C GLU A 27 -16.87 -9.46 -18.22
N THR A 28 -17.07 -10.74 -18.57
CA THR A 28 -16.02 -11.68 -18.97
C THR A 28 -15.15 -11.16 -20.12
N SER A 29 -15.73 -10.39 -21.04
CA SER A 29 -15.05 -9.82 -22.21
C SER A 29 -14.01 -8.74 -21.84
N ALA A 30 -14.16 -8.08 -20.70
CA ALA A 30 -13.25 -7.05 -20.19
C ALA A 30 -12.36 -7.53 -19.03
N LEU A 31 -12.60 -8.75 -18.52
CA LEU A 31 -11.87 -9.33 -17.39
C LEU A 31 -10.37 -9.45 -17.67
N SER A 32 -9.98 -9.94 -18.85
CA SER A 32 -8.57 -10.09 -19.22
C SER A 32 -7.82 -8.76 -19.20
N ASN A 33 -8.44 -7.70 -19.73
CA ASN A 33 -7.87 -6.36 -19.74
C ASN A 33 -7.72 -5.79 -18.32
N LEU A 34 -8.72 -6.01 -17.46
CA LEU A 34 -8.65 -5.58 -16.07
C LEU A 34 -7.56 -6.34 -15.31
N MET A 35 -7.41 -7.65 -15.53
CA MET A 35 -6.33 -8.45 -14.93
C MET A 35 -4.95 -7.97 -15.38
N CYS A 36 -4.75 -7.68 -16.67
CA CYS A 36 -3.49 -7.12 -17.17
C CYS A 36 -3.18 -5.78 -16.51
N ARG A 37 -4.18 -4.91 -16.36
CA ARG A 37 -4.02 -3.61 -15.68
C ARG A 37 -3.66 -3.78 -14.20
N ILE A 38 -4.29 -4.71 -13.49
CA ILE A 38 -3.95 -5.00 -12.08
C ILE A 38 -2.50 -5.47 -11.99
N SER A 39 -2.07 -6.37 -12.88
CA SER A 39 -0.70 -6.87 -12.92
C SER A 39 0.33 -5.75 -13.19
N ASP A 40 0.03 -4.82 -14.10
CA ASP A 40 0.87 -3.65 -14.36
C ASP A 40 0.98 -2.74 -13.12
N LEU A 41 -0.15 -2.43 -12.50
CA LEU A 41 -0.19 -1.60 -11.29
C LEU A 41 0.58 -2.24 -10.14
N GLN A 42 0.42 -3.54 -9.91
CA GLN A 42 1.19 -4.29 -8.91
C GLN A 42 2.68 -4.26 -9.21
N SER A 43 3.08 -4.46 -10.47
CA SER A 43 4.49 -4.40 -10.88
C SER A 43 5.09 -3.01 -10.63
N ARG A 44 4.36 -1.95 -10.96
CA ARG A 44 4.76 -0.56 -10.70
C ARG A 44 4.83 -0.25 -9.21
N PHE A 45 3.89 -0.75 -8.41
CA PHE A 45 3.91 -0.59 -6.95
C PHE A 45 5.15 -1.26 -6.34
N LEU A 46 5.46 -2.49 -6.74
CA LEU A 46 6.65 -3.22 -6.31
C LEU A 46 7.95 -2.55 -6.75
N GLY A 47 7.99 -2.01 -7.97
CA GLY A 47 9.15 -1.31 -8.51
C GLY A 47 9.33 0.13 -8.01
N THR A 48 8.35 0.70 -7.31
CA THR A 48 8.45 2.06 -6.76
C THR A 48 9.12 2.01 -5.38
N GLU A 49 10.25 2.68 -5.22
CA GLU A 49 10.94 2.77 -3.93
C GLU A 49 10.16 3.62 -2.92
N ALA A 50 10.12 3.17 -1.66
CA ALA A 50 9.59 3.95 -0.56
C ALA A 50 10.61 5.03 -0.16
N ARG A 51 10.17 6.29 -0.02
CA ARG A 51 11.03 7.44 0.29
C ARG A 51 10.72 8.07 1.64
N THR A 52 9.56 7.75 2.19
CA THR A 52 9.06 8.31 3.45
C THR A 52 8.55 7.21 4.38
N LEU A 53 8.36 7.55 5.66
CA LEU A 53 7.68 6.65 6.59
C LEU A 53 6.22 6.39 6.18
N ALA A 54 5.56 7.35 5.53
CA ALA A 54 4.22 7.16 4.98
C ALA A 54 4.21 6.10 3.86
N ASP A 55 5.21 6.10 2.98
CA ASP A 55 5.38 5.07 1.96
C ASP A 55 5.55 3.67 2.56
N LEU A 56 6.34 3.56 3.63
CA LEU A 56 6.53 2.31 4.35
C LEU A 56 5.23 1.84 5.02
N GLU A 57 4.45 2.76 5.59
CA GLU A 57 3.14 2.43 6.15
C GLU A 57 2.18 1.89 5.09
N ILE A 58 2.14 2.49 3.90
CA ILE A 58 1.34 1.99 2.76
C ILE A 58 1.76 0.57 2.38
N ARG A 59 3.08 0.32 2.29
CA ARG A 59 3.61 -1.01 1.93
C ARG A 59 3.28 -2.05 2.99
N LEU A 60 3.45 -1.72 4.27
CA LEU A 60 3.07 -2.60 5.38
C LEU A 60 1.57 -2.86 5.40
N GLY A 61 0.74 -1.86 5.10
CA GLY A 61 -0.71 -2.03 4.96
C GLY A 61 -1.06 -3.06 3.89
N MET A 62 -0.44 -2.99 2.71
CA MET A 62 -0.66 -3.97 1.64
C MET A 62 -0.18 -5.37 2.02
N ILE A 63 0.98 -5.49 2.69
CA ILE A 63 1.47 -6.78 3.22
C ILE A 63 0.47 -7.35 4.25
N ARG A 64 -0.07 -6.50 5.12
CA ARG A 64 -1.06 -6.88 6.13
C ARG A 64 -2.33 -7.44 5.49
N GLU A 65 -2.85 -6.79 4.45
CA GLU A 65 -4.02 -7.24 3.68
C GLU A 65 -3.76 -8.63 3.07
N ILE A 66 -2.59 -8.84 2.45
CA ILE A 66 -2.20 -10.12 1.86
C ILE A 66 -2.13 -11.21 2.94
N VAL A 67 -1.42 -10.94 4.05
CA VAL A 67 -1.24 -11.92 5.13
C VAL A 67 -2.58 -12.28 5.77
N ALA A 68 -3.47 -11.30 5.99
CA ALA A 68 -4.82 -11.56 6.51
C ALA A 68 -5.67 -12.41 5.55
N GLY A 69 -5.41 -12.33 4.25
CA GLY A 69 -6.06 -13.16 3.23
C GLY A 69 -5.56 -14.61 3.17
N LEU A 70 -4.42 -14.95 3.81
CA LEU A 70 -3.85 -16.30 3.79
C LEU A 70 -4.50 -17.27 4.80
N GLY A 71 -5.39 -16.80 5.68
CA GLY A 71 -6.09 -17.63 6.65
C GLY A 71 -5.92 -17.12 8.08
N GLU A 72 -5.78 -18.03 9.05
CA GLU A 72 -5.76 -17.68 10.46
C GLU A 72 -4.64 -16.66 10.81
N PRO A 73 -4.92 -15.70 11.70
CA PRO A 73 -3.92 -14.75 12.20
C PRO A 73 -2.72 -15.46 12.82
N GLY A 74 -1.66 -15.60 12.05
CA GLY A 74 -0.40 -16.17 12.52
C GLY A 74 0.59 -15.11 13.00
N PHE A 75 1.75 -15.58 13.46
CA PHE A 75 2.89 -14.76 13.85
C PHE A 75 3.24 -13.65 12.83
N LEU A 76 3.08 -13.92 11.53
CA LEU A 76 3.32 -12.95 10.47
C LEU A 76 2.42 -11.71 10.56
N LEU A 77 1.13 -11.86 10.90
CA LEU A 77 0.23 -10.72 11.02
C LEU A 77 0.64 -9.83 12.21
N HIS A 78 1.00 -10.47 13.33
CA HIS A 78 1.49 -9.75 14.51
C HIS A 78 2.81 -9.01 14.26
N LEU A 79 3.73 -9.57 13.48
CA LEU A 79 4.96 -8.88 13.07
C LEU A 79 4.68 -7.65 12.21
N VAL A 80 3.73 -7.75 11.27
CA VAL A 80 3.33 -6.62 10.43
C VAL A 80 2.67 -5.52 11.28
N ASP A 81 1.77 -5.89 12.20
CA ASP A 81 1.13 -4.95 13.12
C ASP A 81 2.16 -4.23 14.01
N ALA A 82 3.18 -4.95 14.51
CA ALA A 82 4.27 -4.37 15.28
C ALA A 82 5.10 -3.38 14.45
N ALA A 83 5.49 -3.76 13.22
CA ALA A 83 6.24 -2.88 12.33
C ALA A 83 5.45 -1.60 11.95
N MET A 84 4.13 -1.72 11.75
CA MET A 84 3.28 -0.54 11.52
C MET A 84 3.25 0.39 12.73
N LYS A 85 3.19 -0.16 13.95
CA LYS A 85 3.26 0.63 15.18
C LYS A 85 4.58 1.39 15.30
N ASP A 86 5.69 0.75 14.94
CA ASP A 86 7.02 1.37 14.97
C ASP A 86 7.11 2.53 13.96
N VAL A 87 6.62 2.32 12.73
CA VAL A 87 6.56 3.38 11.70
C VAL A 87 5.77 4.59 12.19
N ARG A 88 4.59 4.37 12.78
CA ARG A 88 3.76 5.45 13.35
C ARG A 88 4.44 6.18 14.50
N SER A 89 5.15 5.44 15.36
CA SER A 89 5.93 6.04 16.44
C SER A 89 7.04 6.95 15.89
N LEU A 90 7.76 6.49 14.86
CA LEU A 90 8.81 7.28 14.20
C LEU A 90 8.27 8.52 13.50
N GLN A 91 7.08 8.44 12.87
CA GLN A 91 6.41 9.60 12.30
C GLN A 91 6.05 10.64 13.38
N GLY A 92 5.54 10.20 14.52
CA GLY A 92 5.23 11.08 15.66
C GLY A 92 6.47 11.74 16.25
N GLN A 93 7.62 11.05 16.25
CA GLN A 93 8.92 11.58 16.67
C GLN A 93 9.56 12.54 15.65
N GLN A 94 9.05 12.63 14.42
CA GLN A 94 9.46 13.66 13.44
C GLN A 94 8.70 14.98 13.60
N SER A 95 7.67 15.03 14.47
CA SER A 95 6.88 16.23 14.77
C SER A 95 7.27 17.07 16.01
N PRO A 96 8.39 16.87 16.74
CA PRO A 96 8.81 17.80 17.77
C PRO A 96 9.81 18.79 17.18
N ASP A 97 9.32 19.84 16.53
CA ASP A 97 9.99 21.16 16.40
C ASP A 97 9.08 22.15 15.65
N SER A 98 7.92 22.46 16.23
CA SER A 98 7.43 23.85 16.22
C SER A 98 8.17 24.54 17.36
N VAL A 99 9.39 24.98 17.08
CA VAL A 99 10.24 25.76 17.98
C VAL A 99 9.49 27.00 18.45
N GLN A 100 9.71 27.31 19.72
CA GLN A 100 9.24 28.46 20.50
C GLN A 100 9.35 29.81 19.80
#